data_AF-D8RQT6-F1
#
_entry.id   AF-D8RQT6-F1
#
_cell.length_a   1.000
_cell.length_b   1.000
_cell.length_c   1.000
_cell.angle_alpha   90.00
_cell.angle_beta   90.00
_cell.angle_gamma   90.00
#
_symmetry.space_group_name_H-M   'P 1'
#
loop_
_entity.id
_entity.type
_entity.pdbx_description
1 polymer ?
#
loop_
_entity_poly.entity_id
_entity_poly.type
_entity_poly.pdbx_seq_one_letter_code
_entity_poly.pdbx_strand_id
1 'polypeptide(L)'
;MATVILVLLLTLSAGKFTVAQDCGAQASFASCPPGRCCSQYGYCGTTTAYCGSGCQSQCNQEICGIQANFAPCSPSSSCCSQYGFCGTGSSYCGQGCQS
;
A
#
# COMPACT_ATOMS: atom_id res chain seq x y z
N MET A 1 -33.00 -36.43 -7.24
CA MET A 1 -31.93 -36.13 -8.21
C MET A 1 -32.08 -34.73 -8.81
N ALA A 2 -33.25 -34.34 -9.32
CA ALA A 2 -33.50 -32.99 -9.87
C ALA A 2 -33.33 -31.83 -8.85
N THR A 3 -33.66 -32.06 -7.57
CA THR A 3 -33.56 -31.05 -6.51
C THR A 3 -32.12 -30.71 -6.12
N VAL A 4 -31.18 -31.65 -6.22
CA VAL A 4 -29.76 -31.43 -5.91
C VAL A 4 -29.11 -30.54 -6.98
N ILE A 5 -29.50 -30.71 -8.25
CA ILE A 5 -29.02 -29.89 -9.38
C ILE A 5 -29.52 -28.45 -9.25
N LEU A 6 -30.77 -28.25 -8.81
CA LEU A 6 -31.33 -26.91 -8.58
C LEU A 6 -30.61 -26.19 -7.44
N VAL A 7 -30.25 -26.89 -6.36
CA VAL A 7 -29.48 -26.33 -5.24
C VAL A 7 -28.04 -25.99 -5.66
N LEU A 8 -27.38 -26.82 -6.48
CA LEU A 8 -26.04 -26.54 -7.00
C LEU A 8 -26.03 -25.30 -7.92
N LEU A 9 -27.04 -25.14 -8.77
CA LEU A 9 -27.17 -23.99 -9.67
C LEU A 9 -27.46 -22.69 -8.91
N LEU A 10 -28.17 -22.76 -7.78
CA LEU A 10 -28.42 -21.62 -6.91
C LEU A 10 -27.17 -21.18 -6.14
N THR A 11 -26.33 -22.10 -5.69
CA THR A 11 -25.11 -21.78 -4.92
C THR A 11 -23.92 -21.34 -5.78
N LEU A 12 -23.93 -21.62 -7.09
CA LEU A 12 -22.87 -21.21 -8.03
C LEU A 12 -22.88 -19.70 -8.39
N SER A 13 -23.86 -18.92 -7.91
CA SER A 13 -24.18 -17.61 -8.51
C SER A 13 -23.62 -16.34 -7.84
N ALA A 14 -22.79 -16.35 -6.79
CA ALA A 14 -22.44 -15.06 -6.16
C ALA A 14 -21.05 -14.87 -5.54
N GLY A 15 -20.07 -15.74 -5.82
CA GLY A 15 -18.68 -15.43 -5.49
C GLY A 15 -18.05 -14.50 -6.53
N LYS A 16 -18.40 -13.20 -6.56
CA LYS A 16 -17.64 -12.24 -7.36
C LYS A 16 -16.25 -12.09 -6.74
N PHE A 17 -15.27 -12.80 -7.31
CA PHE A 17 -13.87 -12.60 -6.98
C PHE A 17 -13.41 -11.30 -7.66
N THR A 18 -13.82 -10.16 -7.12
CA THR A 18 -13.27 -8.86 -7.53
C THR A 18 -11.95 -8.68 -6.83
N VAL A 19 -10.85 -8.70 -7.58
CA VAL A 19 -9.58 -8.17 -7.09
C VAL A 19 -9.80 -6.68 -6.88
N ALA A 20 -9.97 -6.29 -5.62
CA ALA A 20 -10.03 -4.88 -5.24
C ALA A 20 -8.62 -4.29 -5.31
N GLN A 21 -8.54 -3.04 -5.75
CA GLN A 21 -7.33 -2.26 -5.78
C GLN A 21 -6.98 -1.80 -4.36
N ASP A 22 -5.69 -1.70 -4.06
CA ASP A 22 -5.18 -1.41 -2.72
C ASP A 22 -5.14 0.10 -2.41
N CYS A 23 -5.01 0.93 -3.44
CA CYS A 23 -4.72 2.36 -3.28
C CYS A 23 -5.20 3.21 -4.45
N GLY A 24 -5.10 4.54 -4.29
CA GLY A 24 -5.32 5.50 -5.36
C GLY A 24 -6.80 5.72 -5.67
N ALA A 25 -7.08 6.33 -6.83
CA ALA A 25 -8.45 6.68 -7.24
C ALA A 25 -9.38 5.47 -7.32
N GLN A 26 -8.81 4.28 -7.57
CA GLN A 26 -9.54 3.01 -7.64
C GLN A 26 -9.98 2.50 -6.26
N ALA A 27 -9.34 2.99 -5.18
CA ALA A 27 -9.58 2.58 -3.80
C ALA A 27 -9.96 3.78 -2.92
N SER A 28 -10.79 4.69 -3.41
CA SER A 28 -11.25 5.87 -2.66
C SER A 28 -10.11 6.74 -2.10
N PHE A 29 -9.03 6.88 -2.89
CA PHE A 29 -7.80 7.58 -2.50
C PHE A 29 -7.09 6.97 -1.27
N ALA A 30 -7.30 5.68 -1.02
CA ALA A 30 -6.54 4.95 0.00
C ALA A 30 -5.03 5.02 -0.29
N SER A 31 -4.26 5.09 0.79
CA SER A 31 -2.80 5.08 0.75
C SER A 31 -2.27 3.67 0.97
N CYS A 32 -1.19 3.33 0.27
CA CYS A 32 -0.42 2.14 0.57
C CYS A 32 0.18 2.17 1.99
N PRO A 33 0.51 0.99 2.56
CA PRO A 33 1.35 0.92 3.74
C PRO A 33 2.66 1.70 3.57
N PRO A 34 3.28 2.16 4.68
CA PRO A 34 4.54 2.89 4.63
C PRO A 34 5.60 2.19 3.77
N GLY A 35 6.34 2.99 3.00
CA GLY A 35 7.38 2.47 2.14
C GLY A 35 6.90 1.77 0.86
N ARG A 36 5.63 1.96 0.46
CA ARG A 36 5.12 1.47 -0.83
C ARG A 36 4.47 2.59 -1.64
N CYS A 37 4.77 2.58 -2.93
CA CYS A 37 4.21 3.46 -3.93
C CYS A 37 2.88 2.91 -4.44
N CYS A 38 1.94 3.80 -4.72
CA CYS A 38 0.71 3.46 -5.39
C CYS A 38 0.88 3.56 -6.91
N SER A 39 0.86 2.43 -7.61
CA SER A 39 0.97 2.40 -9.07
C SER A 39 -0.21 3.10 -9.75
N GLN A 40 -0.07 3.39 -11.05
CA GLN A 40 -1.16 3.93 -11.88
C GLN A 40 -2.43 3.06 -11.90
N TYR A 41 -2.29 1.76 -11.58
CA TYR A 41 -3.38 0.79 -11.57
C TYR A 41 -4.01 0.57 -10.19
N GLY A 42 -3.53 1.27 -9.15
CA GLY A 42 -4.08 1.20 -7.81
C GLY A 42 -3.54 0.05 -6.96
N TYR A 43 -2.31 -0.41 -7.23
CA TYR A 43 -1.63 -1.46 -6.46
C TYR A 43 -0.40 -0.92 -5.74
N CYS A 44 -0.06 -1.53 -4.59
CA CYS A 44 1.04 -1.11 -3.73
C CYS A 44 2.34 -1.90 -3.93
N GLY A 45 3.44 -1.22 -4.23
CA GLY A 45 4.75 -1.86 -4.40
C GLY A 45 5.92 -0.88 -4.35
N THR A 46 7.14 -1.39 -4.49
CA THR A 46 8.38 -0.61 -4.30
C THR A 46 9.26 -0.52 -5.54
N THR A 47 8.90 -1.23 -6.62
CA THR A 47 9.68 -1.22 -7.86
C THR A 47 9.27 -0.05 -8.75
N THR A 48 10.05 0.22 -9.80
CA THR A 48 9.75 1.26 -10.80
C THR A 48 8.36 1.10 -11.44
N ALA A 49 7.79 -0.12 -11.50
CA ALA A 49 6.43 -0.32 -12.00
C ALA A 49 5.35 0.32 -11.10
N TYR A 50 5.67 0.56 -9.83
CA TYR A 50 4.79 1.17 -8.84
C TYR A 50 5.15 2.61 -8.56
N CYS A 51 6.45 2.91 -8.46
CA CYS A 51 6.98 4.23 -8.11
C CYS A 51 7.33 5.12 -9.31
N GLY A 52 7.37 4.55 -10.52
CA GLY A 52 7.76 5.25 -11.73
C GLY A 52 6.63 6.08 -12.33
N SER A 53 6.65 6.21 -13.65
CA SER A 53 5.65 6.99 -14.37
C SER A 53 4.22 6.51 -14.07
N GLY A 54 3.32 7.46 -13.80
CA GLY A 54 1.92 7.18 -13.48
C GLY A 54 1.66 6.81 -12.01
N CYS A 55 2.69 6.80 -11.15
CA CYS A 55 2.47 6.63 -9.71
C CYS A 55 1.47 7.68 -9.16
N GLN A 56 0.49 7.23 -8.39
CA GLN A 56 -0.61 8.05 -7.87
C GLN A 56 -0.28 8.69 -6.52
N SER A 57 0.43 7.98 -5.63
CA SER A 57 0.80 8.46 -4.30
C SER A 57 2.01 7.72 -3.75
N GLN A 58 2.70 8.33 -2.79
CA GLN A 58 3.91 7.77 -2.15
C GLN A 58 5.05 7.44 -3.15
N CYS A 59 5.16 8.20 -4.25
CA CYS A 59 6.07 7.91 -5.36
C CYS A 59 7.55 8.15 -5.06
N ASN A 60 7.83 9.11 -4.16
CA ASN A 60 9.18 9.57 -3.85
C ASN A 60 9.47 9.32 -2.37
N GLN A 61 9.53 8.05 -1.98
CA GLN A 61 9.85 7.69 -0.59
C GLN A 61 11.33 7.95 -0.30
N GLU A 62 11.60 8.71 0.76
CA GLU A 62 12.95 8.89 1.30
C GLU A 62 13.28 7.74 2.25
N ILE A 63 14.44 7.11 2.03
CA ILE A 63 14.96 6.06 2.91
C ILE A 63 15.68 6.73 4.09
N CYS A 64 15.46 6.21 5.30
CA CYS A 64 16.04 6.72 6.54
C CYS A 64 16.44 5.59 7.50
N GLY A 65 17.05 5.97 8.63
CA GLY A 65 17.34 5.05 9.73
C GLY A 65 18.42 4.03 9.38
N ILE A 66 18.36 2.85 9.98
CA ILE A 66 19.42 1.82 9.86
C ILE A 66 19.74 1.44 8.41
N GLN A 67 18.74 1.49 7.52
CA GLN A 67 18.88 1.13 6.10
C GLN A 67 19.59 2.21 5.27
N ALA A 68 19.68 3.43 5.80
CA ALA A 68 20.36 4.57 5.17
C ALA A 68 21.49 5.12 6.05
N ASN A 69 22.25 4.27 6.75
CA ASN A 69 23.35 4.69 7.63
C ASN A 69 22.91 5.72 8.68
N PHE A 70 21.74 5.52 9.28
CA PHE A 70 21.10 6.45 10.23
C PHE A 70 20.81 7.83 9.65
N ALA A 71 20.62 7.94 8.33
CA ALA A 71 20.16 9.18 7.72
C ALA A 71 18.80 9.60 8.31
N PRO A 72 18.67 10.88 8.74
CA PRO A 72 17.40 11.43 9.17
C PRO A 72 16.51 11.76 7.96
N CYS A 73 15.22 11.93 8.21
CA CYS A 73 14.27 12.37 7.21
C CYS A 73 14.34 13.87 6.90
N SER A 74 14.00 14.25 5.66
CA SER A 74 13.84 15.63 5.21
C SER A 74 12.39 15.93 4.76
N PRO A 75 11.75 16.96 5.33
CA PRO A 75 12.21 17.80 6.45
C PRO A 75 12.23 17.02 7.77
N SER A 76 13.02 17.49 8.73
CA SER A 76 13.24 16.88 10.05
C SER A 76 11.97 16.70 10.89
N SER A 77 10.85 17.27 10.47
CA SER A 77 9.52 17.08 11.05
C SER A 77 8.86 15.75 10.67
N SER A 78 9.54 14.92 9.88
CA SER A 78 9.07 13.60 9.44
C SER A 78 9.72 12.52 10.29
N CYS A 79 8.94 11.48 10.63
CA CYS A 79 9.42 10.34 11.39
C CYS A 79 10.01 9.28 10.47
N CYS A 80 11.04 8.58 10.94
CA CYS A 80 11.54 7.40 10.28
C CYS A 80 10.81 6.16 10.79
N SER A 81 9.96 5.57 9.97
CA SER A 81 9.23 4.34 10.33
C SER A 81 10.18 3.18 10.65
N GLN A 82 9.67 2.15 11.35
CA GLN A 82 10.43 0.92 11.61
C GLN A 82 10.93 0.21 10.34
N TYR A 83 10.38 0.56 9.18
CA TYR A 83 10.74 0.00 7.88
C TYR A 83 11.80 0.83 7.13
N GLY A 84 12.29 1.94 7.70
CA GLY A 84 13.32 2.77 7.08
C GLY A 84 12.79 3.76 6.05
N PHE A 85 11.54 4.19 6.19
CA PHE A 85 10.93 5.18 5.29
C PHE A 85 10.42 6.40 6.06
N CYS A 86 10.61 7.58 5.46
CA CYS A 86 10.19 8.85 6.00
C CYS A 86 8.73 9.18 5.74
N GLY A 87 8.06 9.74 6.73
CA GLY A 87 6.70 10.26 6.58
C GLY A 87 6.12 10.81 7.86
N THR A 88 4.83 11.12 7.82
CA THR A 88 4.09 11.70 8.95
C THR A 88 2.91 10.83 9.34
N GLY A 89 2.43 10.98 10.58
CA GLY A 89 1.32 10.20 11.12
C GLY A 89 1.74 8.91 11.82
N SER A 90 0.76 8.20 12.38
CA SER A 90 1.00 7.05 13.27
C SER A 90 1.73 5.89 12.60
N SER A 91 1.59 5.72 11.29
CA SER A 91 2.28 4.66 10.53
C SER A 91 3.79 4.87 10.43
N TYR A 92 4.25 6.12 10.58
CA TYR A 92 5.67 6.51 10.52
C TYR A 92 6.22 6.85 11.91
N CYS A 93 5.41 7.53 12.73
CA CYS A 93 5.77 7.99 14.08
C CYS A 93 5.33 7.03 15.19
N GLY A 94 4.91 5.81 14.85
CA GLY A 94 4.34 4.84 15.78
C GLY A 94 5.39 4.01 16.52
N GLN A 95 4.95 2.85 17.03
CA GLN A 95 5.87 1.87 17.62
C GLN A 95 6.95 1.47 16.61
N GLY A 96 8.21 1.43 17.06
CA GLY A 96 9.35 1.12 16.21
C GLY A 96 9.85 2.28 15.35
N CYS A 97 9.34 3.51 15.54
CA CYS A 97 9.94 4.70 14.95
C CYS A 97 11.44 4.80 15.30
N GLN A 98 12.28 5.04 14.30
CA GLN A 98 13.74 5.06 14.41
C GLN A 98 14.30 6.46 14.71
N SER A 99 13.64 7.52 14.25
CA SER A 99 14.04 8.93 14.45
C SER A 99 12.88 9.88 14.26
#